data_AF-A0A9X6ACT5-F1
#
_entry.id   AF-A0A9X6ACT5-F1
#
_cell.length_a   1.000
_cell.length_b   1.000
_cell.length_c   1.000
_cell.angle_alpha   90.00
_cell.angle_beta   90.00
_cell.angle_gamma   90.00
#
_symmetry.space_group_name_H-M   'P 1'
#
loop_
_entity.id
_entity.type
_entity.pdbx_description
1 polymer ?
#
loop_
_entity_poly.entity_id
_entity_poly.type
_entity_poly.pdbx_seq_one_letter_code
_entity_poly.pdbx_strand_id
1 'polypeptide(L)'
;IQQSENRSKCAASDQAAPAKAAGLKGGDKIVAFNGKVIGDWAALQSDIRSNPGKDVTLTVERGGQKVDLTAHLIKNQVSKTDGNGGYVEGKYVYAGFLGFTPASGIVQQSFGQSVNRMGDMMQNGVESLVSLPGKIPDLWNAAFGDGPRKADSPMGVV
;
A
#
# COMPACT_ATOMS: atom_id res chain seq x y z
N ILE A 1 -14.94 9.49 -9.64
CA ILE A 1 -14.70 10.79 -8.98
C ILE A 1 -13.41 11.34 -9.58
N GLN A 2 -13.47 12.46 -10.30
CA GLN A 2 -12.23 13.15 -10.69
C GLN A 2 -11.57 13.64 -9.40
N GLN A 3 -10.25 13.49 -9.24
CA GLN A 3 -9.53 13.94 -8.04
C GLN A 3 -9.71 15.45 -7.74
N SER A 4 -10.25 16.22 -8.69
CA SER A 4 -10.58 17.65 -8.58
C SER A 4 -11.88 17.95 -7.83
N GLU A 5 -12.76 16.98 -7.60
CA GLU A 5 -14.02 17.22 -6.91
C GLU A 5 -13.86 17.04 -5.40
N ASN A 6 -13.95 18.14 -4.63
CA ASN A 6 -13.97 18.15 -3.16
C ASN A 6 -15.29 17.54 -2.61
N ARG A 7 -15.50 16.23 -2.82
CA ARG A 7 -16.65 15.48 -2.34
C ARG A 7 -16.22 14.46 -1.27
N SER A 8 -16.85 14.55 -0.10
CA SER A 8 -16.61 13.65 1.04
C SER A 8 -17.55 12.43 1.07
N LYS A 9 -18.51 12.37 0.15
CA LYS A 9 -19.47 11.26 0.02
C LYS A 9 -19.53 10.81 -1.44
N CYS A 10 -19.42 9.50 -1.66
CA CYS A 10 -19.67 8.93 -2.98
C CYS A 10 -21.15 9.04 -3.34
N ALA A 11 -21.45 9.48 -4.56
CA ALA A 11 -22.78 9.42 -5.14
C ALA A 11 -23.07 7.99 -5.63
N ALA A 12 -24.35 7.65 -5.75
CA ALA A 12 -24.77 6.34 -6.29
C ALA A 12 -24.33 6.13 -7.76
N SER A 13 -24.05 7.21 -8.49
CA SER A 13 -23.53 7.20 -9.86
C SER A 13 -22.01 7.04 -9.95
N ASP A 14 -21.29 7.04 -8.83
CA ASP A 14 -19.83 6.85 -8.85
C ASP A 14 -19.48 5.39 -9.17
N GLN A 15 -18.50 5.20 -10.05
CA GLN A 15 -18.05 3.88 -10.44
C GLN A 15 -17.52 3.10 -9.24
N ALA A 16 -18.03 1.88 -9.06
CA ALA A 16 -17.57 1.01 -7.99
C ALA A 16 -16.07 0.70 -8.15
N ALA A 17 -15.38 0.58 -7.01
CA ALA A 17 -14.00 0.11 -7.01
C ALA A 17 -13.89 -1.27 -7.69
N PRO A 18 -12.82 -1.55 -8.45
CA PRO A 18 -12.63 -2.83 -9.12
C PRO A 18 -12.76 -4.06 -8.22
N ALA A 19 -12.27 -3.98 -6.97
CA ALA A 19 -12.46 -5.02 -5.96
C ALA A 19 -13.95 -5.33 -5.70
N LYS A 20 -14.76 -4.28 -5.53
CA LYS A 20 -16.20 -4.42 -5.28
C LYS A 20 -16.92 -4.95 -6.52
N ALA A 21 -16.53 -4.48 -7.70
CA ALA A 21 -17.07 -4.97 -8.98
C ALA A 21 -16.73 -6.45 -9.22
N ALA A 22 -15.54 -6.90 -8.79
CA ALA A 22 -15.11 -8.30 -8.82
C ALA A 22 -15.78 -9.19 -7.76
N GLY A 23 -16.62 -8.62 -6.88
CA GLY A 23 -17.33 -9.38 -5.85
C GLY A 23 -16.49 -9.72 -4.61
N LEU A 24 -15.38 -9.00 -4.38
CA LEU A 24 -14.62 -9.07 -3.14
C LEU A 24 -15.51 -8.58 -1.97
N LYS A 25 -15.49 -9.30 -0.86
CA LYS A 25 -16.29 -9.03 0.33
C LYS A 25 -15.39 -8.79 1.54
N GLY A 26 -15.92 -8.04 2.51
CA GLY A 26 -15.27 -7.91 3.81
C GLY A 26 -15.13 -9.28 4.47
N GLY A 27 -13.94 -9.57 5.01
CA GLY A 27 -13.60 -10.86 5.61
C GLY A 27 -12.98 -11.88 4.65
N ASP A 28 -12.90 -11.58 3.35
CA ASP A 28 -12.15 -12.42 2.41
C ASP A 28 -10.65 -12.40 2.73
N LYS A 29 -10.03 -13.58 2.76
CA LYS A 29 -8.57 -13.71 2.86
C LYS A 29 -7.99 -14.01 1.49
N ILE A 30 -7.25 -13.06 0.92
CA ILE A 30 -6.58 -13.28 -0.37
C ILE A 30 -5.40 -14.22 -0.15
N VAL A 31 -5.37 -15.34 -0.88
CA VAL A 31 -4.33 -16.38 -0.76
C VAL A 31 -3.49 -16.56 -2.02
N ALA A 32 -3.99 -16.10 -3.17
CA ALA A 32 -3.22 -16.08 -4.41
C ALA A 32 -3.62 -14.94 -5.34
N PHE A 33 -2.68 -14.54 -6.20
CA PHE A 33 -2.83 -13.54 -7.25
C PHE A 33 -2.30 -14.11 -8.56
N ASN A 34 -3.13 -14.19 -9.60
CA ASN A 34 -2.82 -14.83 -10.88
C ASN A 34 -2.21 -16.24 -10.73
N GLY A 35 -2.75 -17.04 -9.80
CA GLY A 35 -2.26 -18.39 -9.50
C GLY A 35 -0.99 -18.45 -8.64
N LYS A 36 -0.31 -17.33 -8.38
CA LYS A 36 0.84 -17.25 -7.48
C LYS A 36 0.36 -17.09 -6.04
N VAL A 37 0.80 -17.98 -5.14
CA VAL A 37 0.49 -17.90 -3.71
C VAL A 37 1.09 -16.62 -3.13
N ILE A 38 0.30 -15.89 -2.35
CA ILE A 38 0.72 -14.66 -1.68
C ILE A 38 0.66 -14.85 -0.17
N GLY A 39 1.79 -14.59 0.50
CA GLY A 39 1.92 -14.76 1.95
C GLY A 39 1.73 -13.49 2.76
N ASP A 40 1.90 -12.32 2.14
CA ASP A 40 1.88 -11.03 2.84
C ASP A 40 1.26 -9.91 2.00
N TRP A 41 0.95 -8.82 2.70
CA TRP A 41 0.30 -7.64 2.11
C TRP A 41 1.21 -6.88 1.12
N ALA A 42 2.51 -6.81 1.40
CA ALA A 42 3.44 -6.04 0.58
C ALA A 42 3.63 -6.68 -0.80
N ALA A 43 3.73 -8.02 -0.85
CA ALA A 43 3.78 -8.82 -2.06
C ALA A 43 2.50 -8.63 -2.89
N LEU A 44 1.33 -8.72 -2.27
CA LEU A 44 0.05 -8.48 -2.96
C LEU A 44 0.00 -7.07 -3.55
N GLN A 45 0.35 -6.06 -2.75
CA GLN A 45 0.35 -4.66 -3.18
C GLN A 45 1.30 -4.42 -4.35
N SER A 46 2.50 -5.02 -4.32
CA SER A 46 3.47 -4.95 -5.41
C SER A 46 2.93 -5.60 -6.69
N ASP A 47 2.33 -6.78 -6.59
CA ASP A 47 1.77 -7.51 -7.73
C ASP A 47 0.60 -6.76 -8.38
N ILE A 48 -0.29 -6.14 -7.57
CA ILE A 48 -1.37 -5.28 -8.07
C ILE A 48 -0.81 -4.05 -8.79
N ARG A 49 0.13 -3.34 -8.17
CA ARG A 49 0.72 -2.12 -8.75
C ARG A 49 1.43 -2.39 -10.07
N SER A 50 2.05 -3.55 -10.21
CA SER A 50 2.79 -3.95 -11.41
C SER A 50 1.91 -4.36 -12.60
N ASN A 51 0.59 -4.44 -12.43
CA ASN A 51 -0.36 -4.86 -13.48
C ASN A 51 -1.42 -3.80 -13.83
N PRO A 52 -1.02 -2.57 -14.21
CA PRO A 52 -1.98 -1.51 -14.56
C PRO A 52 -2.80 -1.87 -15.80
N GLY A 53 -4.13 -1.72 -15.74
CA GLY A 53 -5.01 -1.90 -16.89
C GLY A 53 -5.25 -3.36 -17.30
N LYS A 54 -4.87 -4.33 -16.47
CA LYS A 54 -4.98 -5.77 -16.79
C LYS A 54 -6.12 -6.43 -16.01
N ASP A 55 -6.70 -7.46 -16.61
CA ASP A 55 -7.53 -8.43 -15.90
C ASP A 55 -6.63 -9.36 -15.07
N VAL A 56 -7.00 -9.55 -13.81
CA VAL A 56 -6.26 -10.38 -12.86
C VAL A 56 -7.22 -11.29 -12.09
N THR A 57 -6.73 -12.45 -11.69
CA THR A 57 -7.46 -13.41 -10.88
C THR A 57 -6.99 -13.35 -9.44
N LEU A 58 -7.91 -13.15 -8.51
CA LEU A 58 -7.69 -13.20 -7.07
C LEU A 58 -8.31 -14.47 -6.53
N THR A 59 -7.50 -15.33 -5.91
CA THR A 59 -8.03 -16.46 -5.15
C THR A 59 -8.22 -16.02 -3.71
N VAL A 60 -9.46 -16.05 -3.24
CA VAL A 60 -9.82 -15.71 -1.86
C VAL A 60 -10.33 -16.93 -1.11
N GLU A 61 -10.00 -17.02 0.16
CA GLU A 61 -10.59 -17.95 1.09
C GLU A 61 -11.78 -17.27 1.77
N ARG A 62 -12.98 -17.79 1.51
CA ARG A 62 -14.27 -17.29 2.01
C ARG A 62 -15.04 -18.44 2.63
N GLY A 63 -15.27 -18.37 3.94
CA GLY A 63 -15.97 -19.45 4.65
C GLY A 63 -15.28 -20.82 4.55
N GLY A 64 -13.95 -20.85 4.49
CA GLY A 64 -13.15 -22.07 4.34
C GLY A 64 -13.07 -22.64 2.92
N GLN A 65 -13.71 -22.00 1.94
CA GLN A 65 -13.63 -22.39 0.53
C GLN A 65 -12.79 -21.39 -0.27
N LYS A 66 -12.03 -21.90 -1.25
CA LYS A 66 -11.32 -21.04 -2.21
C LYS A 66 -12.28 -20.61 -3.32
N VAL A 67 -12.34 -19.32 -3.58
CA VAL A 67 -13.16 -18.70 -4.62
C VAL A 67 -12.24 -17.84 -5.48
N ASP A 68 -12.28 -18.06 -6.79
CA ASP A 68 -11.56 -17.22 -7.74
C ASP A 68 -12.44 -16.05 -8.20
N LEU A 69 -11.90 -14.84 -8.11
CA LEU A 69 -12.53 -13.59 -8.50
C LEU A 69 -11.71 -12.93 -9.59
N THR A 70 -12.34 -12.58 -10.71
CA THR A 70 -11.68 -11.83 -11.78
C THR A 70 -11.94 -10.34 -11.60
N ALA A 71 -10.87 -9.54 -11.58
CA ALA A 71 -10.93 -8.10 -11.42
C ALA A 71 -10.15 -7.38 -12.53
N HIS A 72 -10.74 -6.32 -13.08
CA HIS A 72 -10.08 -5.44 -14.03
C HIS A 72 -9.36 -4.30 -13.29
N LEU A 73 -8.03 -4.28 -13.28
CA LEU A 73 -7.26 -3.26 -12.57
C LEU A 73 -7.31 -1.92 -13.30
N ILE A 74 -7.66 -0.84 -12.59
CA ILE A 74 -7.62 0.50 -13.15
C ILE A 74 -6.16 0.96 -13.23
N LYS A 75 -5.77 1.54 -14.37
CA LYS A 75 -4.47 2.20 -14.54
C LYS A 75 -4.50 3.56 -13.83
N ASN A 76 -3.73 3.70 -12.76
CA ASN A 76 -3.63 4.93 -11.97
C ASN A 76 -2.23 5.53 -12.06
N GLN A 77 -2.11 6.86 -12.15
CA GLN A 77 -0.83 7.55 -12.16
C GLN A 77 -0.43 7.91 -10.73
N VAL A 78 0.75 7.47 -10.30
CA VAL A 78 1.26 7.68 -8.94
C VAL A 78 2.69 8.18 -8.98
N SER A 79 3.12 8.92 -7.96
CA SER A 79 4.51 9.37 -7.84
C SER A 79 5.47 8.18 -7.79
N LYS A 80 6.59 8.28 -8.51
CA LYS A 80 7.64 7.26 -8.50
C LYS A 80 8.31 7.26 -7.13
N THR A 81 8.40 6.11 -6.47
CA THR A 81 9.18 5.99 -5.23
C THR A 81 10.68 6.02 -5.52
N ASP A 82 11.47 6.58 -4.61
CA ASP A 82 12.93 6.52 -4.64
C ASP A 82 13.52 5.22 -4.04
N GLY A 83 12.67 4.36 -3.44
CA GLY A 83 13.08 3.12 -2.79
C GLY A 83 13.41 3.26 -1.30
N ASN A 84 13.50 4.48 -0.76
CA ASN A 84 13.86 4.79 0.63
C ASN A 84 12.70 5.42 1.42
N GLY A 85 11.47 5.21 0.95
CA GLY A 85 10.26 5.79 1.55
C GLY A 85 9.93 7.19 1.07
N GLY A 86 10.71 7.76 0.15
CA GLY A 86 10.44 9.03 -0.51
C GLY A 86 9.92 8.86 -1.94
N TYR A 87 9.77 10.00 -2.63
CA TYR A 87 9.31 10.09 -4.00
C TYR A 87 10.30 10.88 -4.84
N VAL A 88 10.45 10.48 -6.11
CA VAL A 88 11.25 11.21 -7.07
C VAL A 88 10.43 12.35 -7.63
N GLU A 89 10.82 13.58 -7.29
CA GLU A 89 10.13 14.81 -7.68
C GLU A 89 9.91 14.88 -9.21
N GLY A 90 8.70 15.26 -9.60
CA GLY A 90 8.30 15.38 -11.01
C GLY A 90 8.19 14.06 -11.79
N LYS A 91 8.49 12.90 -11.19
CA LYS A 91 8.41 11.59 -11.88
C LYS A 91 7.20 10.78 -11.42
N TYR A 92 6.46 10.30 -12.41
CA TYR A 92 5.27 9.48 -12.22
C TYR A 92 5.42 8.12 -12.89
N VAL A 93 4.78 7.12 -12.30
CA VAL A 93 4.65 5.77 -12.86
C VAL A 93 3.19 5.37 -12.86
N TYR A 94 2.82 4.50 -13.80
CA TYR A 94 1.50 3.89 -13.80
C TYR A 94 1.49 2.66 -12.89
N ALA A 95 0.51 2.61 -12.00
CA ALA A 95 0.28 1.50 -11.10
C ALA A 95 -1.16 0.99 -11.22
N GLY A 96 -1.34 -0.33 -11.11
CA GLY A 96 -2.67 -0.92 -10.99
C GLY A 96 -3.36 -0.50 -9.70
N PHE A 97 -4.67 -0.27 -9.79
CA PHE A 97 -5.53 0.09 -8.67
C PHE A 97 -6.72 -0.87 -8.59
N LEU A 98 -6.87 -1.52 -7.44
CA LEU A 98 -7.95 -2.48 -7.16
C LEU A 98 -9.02 -1.88 -6.20
N GLY A 99 -8.63 -0.97 -5.30
CA GLY A 99 -9.57 -0.19 -4.49
C GLY A 99 -10.21 -0.96 -3.32
N PHE A 100 -9.38 -1.52 -2.44
CA PHE A 100 -9.79 -2.12 -1.17
C PHE A 100 -8.72 -1.85 -0.11
N THR A 101 -9.08 -2.00 1.16
CA THR A 101 -8.16 -1.87 2.28
C THR A 101 -8.11 -3.18 3.06
N PRO A 102 -6.94 -3.58 3.59
CA PRO A 102 -6.86 -4.73 4.45
C PRO A 102 -7.69 -4.50 5.72
N ALA A 103 -8.31 -5.56 6.24
CA ALA A 103 -8.95 -5.49 7.55
C ALA A 103 -7.87 -5.31 8.62
N SER A 104 -8.02 -4.29 9.47
CA SER A 104 -7.16 -4.09 10.63
C SER A 104 -7.59 -5.04 11.76
N GLY A 105 -6.67 -5.86 12.26
CA GLY A 105 -6.95 -6.76 13.37
C GLY A 105 -5.78 -7.67 13.73
N ILE A 106 -5.87 -8.34 14.89
CA ILE A 106 -4.90 -9.35 15.32
C ILE A 106 -5.18 -10.62 14.53
N VAL A 107 -4.25 -11.01 13.67
CA VAL A 107 -4.26 -12.30 12.99
C VAL A 107 -3.36 -13.28 13.74
N GLN A 108 -3.79 -14.54 13.88
CA GLN A 108 -2.94 -15.59 14.44
C GLN A 108 -1.74 -15.81 13.51
N GLN A 109 -0.54 -15.71 14.05
CA GLN A 109 0.71 -16.03 13.36
C GLN A 109 1.16 -17.43 13.80
N SER A 110 1.70 -18.21 12.87
CA SER A 110 2.41 -19.44 13.23
C SER A 110 3.72 -19.09 13.92
N PHE A 111 4.30 -20.05 14.66
CA PHE A 111 5.57 -19.83 15.37
C PHE A 111 6.68 -19.29 14.45
N GLY A 112 6.87 -19.88 13.28
CA GLY A 112 7.88 -19.42 12.32
C GLY A 112 7.62 -18.01 11.79
N GLN A 113 6.35 -17.66 11.53
CA GLN A 113 5.97 -16.30 11.12
C GLN A 113 6.26 -15.27 12.22
N SER A 114 6.01 -15.63 13.48
CA SER A 114 6.31 -14.76 14.62
C SER A 114 7.80 -14.49 14.78
N VAL A 115 8.66 -15.49 14.59
CA VAL A 115 10.13 -15.33 14.66
C VAL A 115 10.63 -14.42 13.54
N ASN A 116 10.18 -14.65 12.30
CA ASN A 116 10.55 -13.78 11.17
C ASN A 116 10.13 -12.33 11.42
N ARG A 117 8.89 -12.12 11.87
CA ARG A 117 8.37 -10.79 12.18
C ARG A 117 9.18 -10.09 13.28
N MET A 118 9.62 -10.82 14.31
CA MET A 118 10.47 -10.26 15.35
C MET A 118 11.83 -9.83 14.80
N GLY A 119 12.41 -10.65 13.92
CA GLY A 119 13.65 -10.34 13.21
C GLY A 119 13.53 -9.07 12.38
N ASP A 120 12.49 -8.95 11.57
CA ASP A 120 12.22 -7.78 10.75
C ASP A 120 12.07 -6.51 11.60
N MET A 121 11.34 -6.60 12.72
CA MET A 121 11.17 -5.47 13.65
C MET A 121 12.49 -5.03 14.28
N MET A 122 13.33 -5.98 14.69
CA MET A 122 14.65 -5.68 15.25
C MET A 122 15.57 -5.02 14.23
N GLN A 123 15.64 -5.57 13.01
CA GLN A 123 16.47 -5.03 11.93
C GLN A 123 16.04 -3.60 11.55
N ASN A 124 14.75 -3.39 11.34
CA ASN A 124 14.20 -2.06 11.01
C ASN A 124 14.48 -1.04 12.13
N GLY A 125 14.42 -1.47 13.40
CA GLY A 125 14.76 -0.63 14.55
C GLY A 125 16.24 -0.21 14.56
N VAL A 126 17.15 -1.15 14.29
CA VAL A 126 18.59 -0.87 14.19
C VAL A 126 18.90 0.06 13.01
N GLU A 127 18.33 -0.20 11.84
CA GLU A 127 18.48 0.65 10.65
C GLU A 127 17.99 2.08 10.93
N SER A 128 16.86 2.22 11.63
CA SER A 128 16.35 3.52 12.04
C SER A 128 17.33 4.26 12.94
N LEU A 129 17.93 3.58 13.94
CA LEU A 129 18.92 4.18 14.84
C LEU A 129 20.19 4.62 14.09
N VAL A 130 20.65 3.82 13.13
CA VAL A 130 21.83 4.17 12.29
C VAL A 130 21.55 5.40 11.43
N SER A 131 20.31 5.58 10.97
CA SER A 131 19.94 6.74 10.13
C SER A 131 19.77 8.06 10.90
N LEU A 132 19.68 8.03 12.24
CA LEU A 132 19.38 9.20 13.08
C LEU A 132 20.40 10.34 13.02
N PRO A 133 21.73 10.12 13.05
CA PRO A 133 22.71 11.21 13.07
C PRO A 133 22.56 12.15 11.86
N GLY A 134 22.18 11.62 10.70
CA GLY A 134 21.94 12.41 9.48
C GLY A 134 20.61 13.17 9.49
N LYS A 135 19.61 12.71 10.25
CA LYS A 135 18.27 13.34 10.32
C LYS A 135 18.21 14.52 11.30
N ILE A 136 19.08 14.58 12.31
CA ILE A 136 19.13 15.69 13.29
C ILE A 136 19.43 17.05 12.64
N PRO A 137 20.47 17.19 11.78
CA PRO A 137 20.74 18.45 11.08
C PRO A 137 19.63 18.84 10.10
N ASP A 138 19.03 17.85 9.42
CA ASP A 138 17.92 18.07 8.49
C ASP A 138 16.68 18.64 9.22
N LEU A 139 16.37 18.10 10.41
CA LEU A 139 15.30 18.62 11.27
C LEU A 139 15.58 20.04 11.76
N TRP A 140 16.82 20.33 12.17
CA TRP A 140 17.21 21.68 12.62
C TRP A 140 17.05 22.71 11.49
N ASN A 141 17.56 22.38 10.29
CA ASN A 141 17.45 23.25 9.11
C ASN A 141 15.99 23.47 8.69
N ALA A 142 15.14 22.45 8.79
CA ALA A 142 13.72 22.57 8.46
C ALA A 142 12.89 23.34 9.51
N ALA A 143 13.30 23.31 10.78
CA ALA A 143 12.59 23.97 11.87
C ALA A 143 13.03 25.43 12.12
N PHE A 144 14.31 25.73 11.92
CA PHE A 144 14.90 27.03 12.30
C PHE A 144 15.75 27.69 11.19
N GLY A 145 15.97 27.04 10.05
CA GLY A 145 16.71 27.59 8.92
C GLY A 145 15.79 28.03 7.77
N ASP A 146 16.25 28.98 6.96
CA ASP A 146 15.52 29.53 5.79
C ASP A 146 15.51 28.56 4.57
N GLY A 147 15.80 27.27 4.80
CA GLY A 147 15.98 26.27 3.75
C GLY A 147 14.66 25.77 3.17
N PRO A 148 14.62 25.39 1.87
CA PRO A 148 13.43 24.79 1.27
C PRO A 148 13.09 23.46 1.95
N ARG A 149 11.81 23.26 2.28
CA ARG A 149 11.31 22.02 2.90
C ARG A 149 11.52 20.82 1.98
N LYS A 150 12.23 19.79 2.45
CA LYS A 150 12.36 18.50 1.77
C LYS A 150 11.02 17.75 1.78
N ALA A 151 10.76 16.93 0.76
CA ALA A 151 9.49 16.22 0.58
C ALA A 151 9.15 15.22 1.72
N ASP A 152 10.15 14.78 2.49
CA ASP A 152 10.03 13.88 3.64
C ASP A 152 10.04 14.62 5.00
N SER A 153 9.87 15.95 5.00
CA SER A 153 9.83 16.73 6.24
C SER A 153 8.61 16.34 7.11
N PRO A 154 8.75 16.32 8.45
CA PRO A 154 7.63 16.01 9.34
C PRO A 154 6.49 17.01 9.18
N MET A 155 5.28 16.49 8.94
CA MET A 155 4.05 17.28 8.83
C MET A 155 3.43 17.45 10.21
N GLY A 156 3.27 18.70 10.66
CA GLY A 156 2.52 19.03 11.87
C GLY A 156 1.03 18.80 11.64
N VAL A 157 0.38 18.08 12.55
CA VAL A 157 -1.09 17.96 12.60
C VAL A 157 -1.60 19.18 13.36
N VAL A 158 -2.50 19.95 12.75
CA VAL A 158 -3.26 21.03 13.43
C VAL A 158 -4.61 20.47 13.86
#